data_AF-A0A925WPJ8-F1
#
_entry.id   AF-A0A925WPJ8-F1
#
_cell.length_a   1.000
_cell.length_b   1.000
_cell.length_c   1.000
_cell.angle_alpha   90.00
_cell.angle_beta   90.00
_cell.angle_gamma   90.00
#
_symmetry.space_group_name_H-M   'P 1'
#
loop_
_entity.id
_entity.type
_entity.pdbx_description
1 polymer ?
#
loop_
_entity_poly.entity_id
_entity_poly.type
_entity_poly.pdbx_seq_one_letter_code
_entity_poly.pdbx_strand_id
1 'polypeptide(L)'
;MELFGRLLTYALGAIAALMLTLGAANAQDATPVAQPLPAGYLLQGLRYEAQQWNNCGPATLTSALSFFGYSDDQTRAAEWLKPDREDKNVSPWQMAEFVNTQLPDYPVFAMVRYGGTLERLKTLVSNDFPVIIEAGYDPEPDRLGWMGHYLFVKG
;
A
#
# COMPACT_ATOMS: atom_id res chain seq x y z
N MET A 1 -35.34 5.81 -53.12
CA MET A 1 -34.06 5.36 -52.49
C MET A 1 -33.90 5.77 -51.03
N GLU A 2 -34.81 6.56 -50.41
CA GLU A 2 -34.62 6.99 -49.02
C GLU A 2 -35.33 6.14 -47.95
N LEU A 3 -36.31 5.30 -48.33
CA LEU A 3 -37.07 4.50 -47.37
C LEU A 3 -36.30 3.26 -46.86
N PHE A 4 -35.47 2.66 -47.72
CA PHE A 4 -34.69 1.45 -47.40
C PHE A 4 -33.50 1.73 -46.47
N GLY A 5 -32.88 2.91 -46.57
CA GLY A 5 -31.76 3.30 -45.71
C GLY A 5 -32.18 3.51 -44.26
N ARG A 6 -33.37 4.09 -44.03
CA ARG A 6 -33.90 4.35 -42.68
C ARG A 6 -34.28 3.08 -41.94
N LEU A 7 -34.86 2.07 -42.61
CA LEU A 7 -35.22 0.80 -41.96
C LEU A 7 -33.98 0.04 -41.44
N LEU A 8 -32.86 0.11 -42.14
CA LEU A 8 -31.61 -0.56 -41.76
C LEU A 8 -30.96 0.09 -40.53
N THR A 9 -31.08 1.41 -40.38
CA THR A 9 -30.55 2.16 -39.23
C THR A 9 -31.34 1.86 -37.94
N TYR A 10 -32.67 1.72 -38.03
CA TYR A 10 -33.49 1.33 -36.88
C TYR A 10 -33.30 -0.14 -36.48
N ALA A 11 -33.06 -1.04 -37.44
CA ALA A 11 -32.78 -2.46 -37.15
C ALA A 11 -31.41 -2.65 -36.46
N LEU A 12 -30.36 -1.93 -36.89
CA LEU A 12 -29.04 -1.95 -36.24
C LEU A 12 -29.07 -1.29 -34.85
N GLY A 13 -29.82 -0.19 -34.69
CA GLY A 13 -30.01 0.46 -33.39
C GLY A 13 -30.78 -0.40 -32.38
N ALA A 14 -31.78 -1.15 -32.84
CA ALA A 14 -32.54 -2.07 -31.99
C ALA A 14 -31.73 -3.30 -31.57
N ILE A 15 -30.85 -3.83 -32.44
CA ILE A 15 -29.96 -4.95 -32.11
C ILE A 15 -28.87 -4.51 -31.12
N ALA A 16 -28.30 -3.31 -31.28
CA ALA A 16 -27.33 -2.76 -30.33
C ALA A 16 -27.96 -2.45 -28.95
N ALA A 17 -29.19 -1.95 -28.91
CA ALA A 17 -29.92 -1.72 -27.66
C ALA A 17 -30.33 -3.03 -26.95
N LEU A 18 -30.56 -4.11 -27.71
CA LEU A 18 -30.91 -5.43 -27.15
C LEU A 18 -29.67 -6.21 -26.64
N MET A 19 -28.47 -5.93 -27.16
CA MET A 19 -27.22 -6.52 -26.65
C MET A 19 -26.67 -5.81 -25.40
N LEU A 20 -27.06 -4.56 -25.12
CA LEU A 20 -26.66 -3.87 -23.89
C LEU A 20 -27.48 -4.26 -22.66
N THR A 21 -28.65 -4.87 -22.81
CA THR A 21 -29.53 -5.20 -21.65
C THR A 21 -29.33 -6.62 -21.11
N LEU A 22 -28.59 -7.49 -21.81
CA LEU A 22 -28.30 -8.86 -21.36
C LEU A 22 -26.95 -9.00 -20.61
N GLY A 23 -26.08 -7.98 -20.66
CA GLY A 23 -24.75 -8.03 -20.02
C GLY A 23 -24.73 -7.65 -18.53
N ALA A 24 -25.81 -7.07 -18.00
CA ALA A 24 -25.84 -6.52 -16.63
C ALA A 24 -26.37 -7.51 -15.57
N ALA A 25 -26.84 -8.69 -15.97
CA ALA A 25 -27.44 -9.66 -15.06
C ALA A 25 -26.51 -10.85 -14.83
N ASN A 26 -25.45 -10.66 -14.03
CA ASN A 26 -24.78 -11.68 -13.20
C ASN A 26 -23.46 -11.18 -12.58
N ALA A 27 -23.36 -9.92 -12.18
CA ALA A 27 -22.38 -9.52 -11.18
C ALA A 27 -22.98 -9.81 -9.79
N GLN A 28 -23.19 -11.09 -9.47
CA GLN A 28 -23.24 -11.47 -8.06
C GLN A 28 -21.79 -11.35 -7.59
N ASP A 29 -21.51 -10.36 -6.74
CA ASP A 29 -20.27 -10.30 -5.97
C ASP A 29 -20.16 -11.62 -5.20
N ALA A 30 -19.42 -12.59 -5.75
CA ALA A 30 -19.11 -13.80 -5.04
C ALA A 30 -18.38 -13.37 -3.77
N THR A 31 -18.96 -13.66 -2.60
CA THR A 31 -18.29 -13.41 -1.33
C THR A 31 -16.94 -14.12 -1.39
N PRO A 32 -15.80 -13.41 -1.34
CA PRO A 32 -14.51 -14.06 -1.43
C PRO A 32 -14.40 -15.06 -0.27
N VAL A 33 -14.23 -16.35 -0.60
CA VAL A 33 -13.94 -17.35 0.43
C VAL A 33 -12.52 -17.10 0.90
N ALA A 34 -12.38 -16.76 2.19
CA ALA A 34 -11.08 -16.56 2.81
C ALA A 34 -10.24 -17.82 2.63
N GLN A 35 -9.14 -17.71 1.89
CA GLN A 35 -8.21 -18.82 1.73
C GLN A 35 -7.53 -19.09 3.08
N PRO A 36 -7.32 -20.36 3.44
CA PRO A 36 -6.58 -20.68 4.66
C PRO A 36 -5.17 -20.08 4.57
N LEU A 37 -4.69 -19.52 5.70
CA LEU A 37 -3.33 -19.01 5.77
C LEU A 37 -2.32 -20.14 5.49
N PRO A 38 -1.25 -19.86 4.71
CA PRO A 38 -0.18 -20.83 4.54
C PRO A 38 0.55 -21.08 5.86
N ALA A 39 1.22 -22.24 5.98
CA ALA A 39 2.00 -22.59 7.17
C ALA A 39 3.17 -21.61 7.41
N GLY A 40 3.68 -20.99 6.33
CA GLY A 40 4.68 -19.94 6.36
C GLY A 40 4.70 -19.17 5.06
N TYR A 41 5.12 -17.91 5.12
CA TYR A 41 5.28 -17.04 3.96
C TYR A 41 6.41 -16.06 4.24
N LEU A 42 7.21 -15.72 3.23
CA LEU A 42 8.27 -14.74 3.35
C LEU A 42 8.29 -13.90 2.07
N LEU A 43 8.17 -12.58 2.22
CA LEU A 43 8.37 -11.63 1.12
C LEU A 43 9.82 -11.76 0.61
N GLN A 44 9.95 -12.02 -0.68
CA GLN A 44 11.24 -12.19 -1.35
C GLN A 44 11.60 -10.91 -2.13
N GLY A 45 12.86 -10.82 -2.57
CA GLY A 45 13.32 -9.68 -3.38
C GLY A 45 13.50 -8.36 -2.61
N LEU A 46 13.36 -8.38 -1.28
CA LEU A 46 13.56 -7.21 -0.45
C LEU A 46 15.04 -6.80 -0.41
N ARG A 47 15.29 -5.50 -0.58
CA ARG A 47 16.60 -4.87 -0.32
C ARG A 47 16.67 -4.46 1.16
N TYR A 48 17.81 -4.74 1.78
CA TYR A 48 18.12 -4.24 3.12
C TYR A 48 18.64 -2.80 3.05
N GLU A 49 18.02 -1.90 3.80
CA GLU A 49 18.46 -0.52 3.99
C GLU A 49 18.97 -0.33 5.42
N ALA A 50 20.27 -0.12 5.58
CA ALA A 50 20.87 0.13 6.90
C ALA A 50 20.49 1.52 7.41
N GLN A 51 19.90 1.63 8.61
CA GLN A 51 19.47 2.93 9.12
C GLN A 51 20.64 3.91 9.30
N GLN A 52 20.40 5.17 8.96
CA GLN A 52 21.25 6.30 9.36
C GLN A 52 20.80 6.86 10.71
N TRP A 53 21.41 7.96 11.14
CA TRP A 53 21.08 8.67 12.38
C TRP A 53 19.60 9.07 12.40
N ASN A 54 18.86 8.66 13.43
CA ASN A 54 17.42 8.92 13.62
C ASN A 54 16.50 8.54 12.43
N ASN A 55 16.97 7.70 11.50
CA ASN A 55 16.26 7.37 10.26
C ASN A 55 15.54 6.01 10.31
N CYS A 56 15.13 5.53 11.49
CA CYS A 56 14.43 4.25 11.59
C CYS A 56 13.18 4.18 10.67
N GLY A 57 12.37 5.24 10.63
CA GLY A 57 11.22 5.35 9.73
C GLY A 57 11.60 5.35 8.26
N PRO A 58 12.42 6.31 7.77
CA PRO A 58 12.89 6.36 6.39
C PRO A 58 13.55 5.06 5.91
N ALA A 59 14.43 4.45 6.71
CA ALA A 59 15.13 3.21 6.35
C ALA A 59 14.18 2.01 6.27
N THR A 60 13.27 1.87 7.25
CA THR A 60 12.27 0.80 7.24
C THR A 60 11.29 0.96 6.08
N LEU A 61 10.85 2.19 5.78
CA LEU A 61 10.00 2.48 4.63
C LEU A 61 10.68 2.11 3.31
N THR A 62 11.96 2.49 3.16
CA THR A 62 12.75 2.17 1.96
C THR A 62 12.92 0.67 1.78
N SER A 63 13.21 -0.06 2.86
CA SER A 63 13.26 -1.54 2.83
C SER A 63 11.92 -2.14 2.38
N ALA A 64 10.79 -1.63 2.87
CA ALA A 64 9.47 -2.11 2.48
C ALA A 64 9.12 -1.77 1.02
N LEU A 65 9.38 -0.53 0.59
CA LEU A 65 9.13 -0.06 -0.77
C LEU A 65 9.96 -0.82 -1.82
N SER A 66 11.13 -1.36 -1.44
CA SER A 66 11.94 -2.19 -2.34
C SER A 66 11.19 -3.41 -2.88
N PHE A 67 10.17 -3.89 -2.15
CA PHE A 67 9.26 -4.94 -2.63
C PHE A 67 8.57 -4.57 -3.95
N PHE A 68 8.25 -3.28 -4.12
CA PHE A 68 7.60 -2.72 -5.31
C PHE A 68 8.60 -2.15 -6.33
N GLY A 69 9.88 -2.49 -6.21
CA GLY A 69 10.92 -2.02 -7.12
C GLY A 69 11.45 -0.61 -6.84
N TYR A 70 11.17 -0.05 -5.65
CA TYR A 70 11.71 1.26 -5.25
C TYR A 70 13.25 1.23 -5.18
N SER A 71 13.88 2.07 -6.01
CA SER A 71 15.33 2.06 -6.23
C SER A 71 16.10 3.12 -5.45
N ASP A 72 15.44 4.19 -4.99
CA ASP A 72 16.11 5.23 -4.20
C ASP A 72 16.43 4.71 -2.79
N ASP A 73 17.37 5.35 -2.10
CA ASP A 73 17.71 5.02 -0.73
C ASP A 73 16.85 5.81 0.29
N GLN A 74 17.17 5.68 1.57
CA GLN A 74 16.44 6.35 2.64
C GLN A 74 16.56 7.88 2.62
N THR A 75 17.51 8.48 1.88
CA THR A 75 17.72 9.93 1.92
C THR A 75 16.55 10.67 1.30
N ARG A 76 15.97 10.17 0.19
CA ARG A 76 14.76 10.76 -0.42
C ARG A 76 13.59 10.82 0.57
N ALA A 77 13.39 9.74 1.34
CA ALA A 77 12.37 9.71 2.37
C ALA A 77 12.70 10.63 3.55
N ALA A 78 13.97 10.64 3.99
CA ALA A 78 14.43 11.47 5.11
C ALA A 78 14.34 12.97 4.80
N GLU A 79 14.66 13.41 3.59
CA GLU A 79 14.58 14.82 3.17
C GLU A 79 13.18 15.41 3.37
N TRP A 80 12.13 14.60 3.17
CA TRP A 80 10.75 15.01 3.37
C TRP A 80 10.25 14.76 4.80
N LEU A 81 10.56 13.59 5.36
CA LEU A 81 10.04 13.17 6.67
C LEU A 81 10.79 13.82 7.86
N LYS A 82 12.05 14.23 7.67
CA LYS A 82 12.98 14.68 8.72
C LYS A 82 13.52 16.09 8.44
N PRO A 83 12.65 17.14 8.42
CA PRO A 83 13.13 18.52 8.26
C PRO A 83 14.07 18.93 9.42
N ASP A 84 13.90 18.33 10.59
CA ASP A 84 14.88 18.33 11.68
C ASP A 84 15.53 16.94 11.79
N ARG A 85 16.87 16.91 11.67
CA ARG A 85 17.67 15.68 11.75
C ARG A 85 17.76 15.10 13.17
N GLU A 86 17.50 15.92 14.18
CA GLU A 86 17.51 15.52 15.60
C GLU A 86 16.16 15.04 16.12
N ASP A 87 15.11 15.18 15.32
CA ASP A 87 13.85 14.50 15.55
C ASP A 87 14.09 12.99 15.56
N LYS A 88 13.56 12.28 16.54
CA LYS A 88 13.79 10.85 16.77
C LYS A 88 12.66 9.98 16.25
N ASN A 89 11.56 10.60 15.80
CA ASN A 89 10.42 9.87 15.26
C ASN A 89 9.96 10.45 13.93
N VAL A 90 9.19 9.65 13.19
CA VAL A 90 8.25 10.13 12.17
C VAL A 90 6.95 9.41 12.49
N SER A 91 5.81 10.06 12.38
CA SER A 91 4.52 9.38 12.63
C SER A 91 4.13 8.50 11.44
N PRO A 92 3.43 7.37 11.63
CA PRO A 92 3.02 6.48 10.54
C PRO A 92 2.21 7.17 9.44
N TRP A 93 1.40 8.17 9.79
CA TRP A 93 0.63 8.94 8.82
C TRP A 93 1.53 9.78 7.90
N GLN A 94 2.65 10.31 8.40
CA GLN A 94 3.63 11.04 7.59
C GLN A 94 4.28 10.10 6.58
N MET A 95 4.63 8.88 7.01
CA MET A 95 5.18 7.86 6.10
C MET A 95 4.17 7.50 5.01
N ALA A 96 2.89 7.34 5.35
CA ALA A 96 1.85 7.08 4.35
C ALA A 96 1.66 8.26 3.38
N GLU A 97 1.69 9.49 3.89
CA GLU A 97 1.61 10.71 3.08
C GLU A 97 2.80 10.84 2.13
N PHE A 98 4.02 10.55 2.59
CA PHE A 98 5.21 10.51 1.74
C PHE A 98 5.00 9.56 0.56
N VAL A 99 4.56 8.33 0.81
CA VAL A 99 4.31 7.35 -0.25
C VAL A 99 3.26 7.88 -1.24
N ASN A 100 2.14 8.39 -0.72
CA ASN A 100 1.01 8.77 -1.56
C ASN A 100 1.21 10.09 -2.33
N THR A 101 2.15 10.95 -1.91
CA THR A 101 2.31 12.29 -2.50
C THR A 101 3.69 12.56 -3.09
N GLN A 102 4.73 11.86 -2.63
CA GLN A 102 6.12 12.13 -3.03
C GLN A 102 6.69 11.07 -3.97
N LEU A 103 5.94 9.99 -4.26
CA LEU A 103 6.38 8.89 -5.13
C LEU A 103 5.50 8.73 -6.40
N PRO A 104 5.30 9.77 -7.22
CA PRO A 104 4.42 9.69 -8.39
C PRO A 104 4.88 8.67 -9.45
N ASP A 105 6.17 8.32 -9.45
CA ASP A 105 6.77 7.40 -10.41
C ASP A 105 6.60 5.92 -10.02
N TYR A 106 6.10 5.65 -8.81
CA TYR A 106 5.92 4.29 -8.30
C TYR A 106 4.43 3.98 -8.13
N PRO A 107 3.90 2.87 -8.69
CA PRO A 107 2.50 2.49 -8.57
C PRO A 107 2.20 1.84 -7.20
N VAL A 108 2.46 2.57 -6.12
CA VAL A 108 2.33 2.11 -4.74
C VAL A 108 1.53 3.11 -3.92
N PHE A 109 0.71 2.61 -3.00
CA PHE A 109 -0.05 3.42 -2.06
C PHE A 109 0.12 2.87 -0.66
N ALA A 110 0.09 3.76 0.33
CA ALA A 110 0.19 3.40 1.74
C ALA A 110 -1.05 3.85 2.50
N MET A 111 -1.39 3.08 3.53
CA MET A 111 -2.53 3.35 4.41
C MET A 111 -2.16 3.05 5.86
N VAL A 112 -2.61 3.90 6.78
CA VAL A 112 -2.47 3.65 8.22
C VAL A 112 -3.72 2.95 8.74
N ARG A 113 -3.54 1.94 9.57
CA ARG A 113 -4.61 1.24 10.29
C ARG A 113 -4.18 0.95 11.73
N TYR A 114 -5.17 0.91 12.61
CA TYR A 114 -5.00 0.60 14.03
C TYR A 114 -5.74 -0.69 14.38
N GLY A 115 -5.35 -1.34 15.47
CA GLY A 115 -5.98 -2.59 15.94
C GLY A 115 -5.67 -3.81 15.07
N GLY A 116 -4.43 -3.92 14.57
CA GLY A 116 -3.97 -5.12 13.88
C GLY A 116 -3.90 -6.34 14.82
N THR A 117 -4.17 -7.52 14.28
CA THR A 117 -4.00 -8.81 14.96
C THR A 117 -2.93 -9.63 14.24
N LEU A 118 -2.34 -10.62 14.92
CA LEU A 118 -1.37 -11.52 14.29
C LEU A 118 -1.95 -12.21 13.05
N GLU A 119 -3.21 -12.65 13.10
CA GLU A 119 -3.90 -13.24 11.95
C GLU A 119 -3.97 -12.26 10.78
N ARG A 120 -4.34 -11.00 11.03
CA ARG A 120 -4.40 -9.97 9.97
C ARG A 120 -3.03 -9.65 9.38
N LEU A 121 -1.97 -9.60 10.21
CA LEU A 121 -0.60 -9.42 9.73
C LEU A 121 -0.20 -10.57 8.80
N LYS A 122 -0.48 -11.82 9.19
CA LYS A 122 -0.23 -13.00 8.36
C LYS A 122 -1.01 -12.94 7.04
N THR A 123 -2.29 -12.57 7.08
CA THR A 123 -3.12 -12.41 5.87
C THR A 123 -2.52 -11.37 4.93
N LEU A 124 -2.10 -10.21 5.44
CA LEU A 124 -1.52 -9.16 4.60
C LEU A 124 -0.21 -9.62 3.97
N VAL A 125 0.71 -10.14 4.79
CA VAL A 125 2.03 -10.58 4.32
C VAL A 125 1.90 -11.74 3.32
N SER A 126 1.01 -12.70 3.54
CA SER A 126 0.77 -13.83 2.61
C SER A 126 0.02 -13.44 1.33
N ASN A 127 -0.42 -12.18 1.22
CA ASN A 127 -1.02 -11.60 0.02
C ASN A 127 -0.13 -10.48 -0.56
N ASP A 128 1.18 -10.53 -0.29
CA ASP A 128 2.16 -9.60 -0.86
C ASP A 128 1.96 -8.13 -0.45
N PHE A 129 1.44 -7.90 0.76
CA PHE A 129 1.40 -6.57 1.38
C PHE A 129 2.51 -6.46 2.45
N PRO A 130 3.59 -5.70 2.19
CA PRO A 130 4.56 -5.29 3.21
C PRO A 130 3.88 -4.55 4.36
N VAL A 131 4.15 -4.93 5.61
CA VAL A 131 3.56 -4.26 6.78
C VAL A 131 4.65 -3.67 7.68
N ILE A 132 4.50 -2.39 8.02
CA ILE A 132 5.34 -1.67 8.97
C ILE A 132 4.54 -1.41 10.24
N ILE A 133 5.16 -1.64 11.40
CA ILE A 133 4.57 -1.40 12.73
C ILE A 133 5.43 -0.38 13.47
N GLU A 134 4.81 0.69 13.98
CA GLU A 134 5.44 1.60 14.92
C GLU A 134 5.50 0.93 16.30
N ALA A 135 6.69 0.91 16.87
CA ALA A 135 6.96 0.66 18.27
C ALA A 135 7.70 1.87 18.82
N GLY A 136 7.81 2.02 20.13
CA GLY A 136 8.55 3.13 20.70
C GLY A 136 8.31 3.28 22.18
N TYR A 137 8.99 4.25 22.76
CA TYR A 137 8.84 4.63 24.16
C TYR A 137 9.26 6.09 24.33
N ASP A 138 8.79 6.70 25.43
CA ASP A 138 9.31 7.97 25.91
C ASP A 138 10.27 7.65 27.08
N PRO A 139 11.58 7.90 26.94
CA PRO A 139 12.56 7.50 27.95
C PRO A 139 12.37 8.25 29.27
N GLU A 140 12.26 7.49 30.35
CA GLU A 140 12.27 8.02 31.71
C GLU A 140 13.70 8.11 32.27
N PRO A 141 14.00 9.04 33.19
CA PRO A 141 13.08 10.03 33.77
C PRO A 141 12.96 11.33 32.94
N ASP A 142 13.82 11.52 31.95
CA ASP A 142 14.03 12.82 31.28
C ASP A 142 12.91 13.19 30.31
N ARG A 143 12.03 12.25 29.94
CA ARG A 143 10.90 12.43 29.01
C ARG A 143 11.30 13.19 27.74
N LEU A 144 12.31 12.65 27.07
CA LEU A 144 12.95 13.25 25.89
C LEU A 144 12.06 13.24 24.64
N GLY A 145 10.80 12.86 24.79
CA GLY A 145 9.82 12.74 23.72
C GLY A 145 9.78 11.32 23.16
N TRP A 146 8.76 11.08 22.35
CA TRP A 146 8.54 9.76 21.74
C TRP A 146 9.70 9.36 20.83
N MET A 147 10.43 8.32 21.23
CA MET A 147 11.47 7.68 20.43
C MET A 147 10.88 6.50 19.69
N GLY A 148 10.45 6.75 18.46
CA GLY A 148 9.86 5.71 17.61
C GLY A 148 10.91 4.75 17.05
N HIS A 149 10.46 3.53 16.82
CA HIS A 149 11.17 2.47 16.12
C HIS A 149 10.18 1.73 15.22
N TYR A 150 10.68 1.17 14.13
CA TYR A 150 9.81 0.60 13.11
C TYR A 150 10.18 -0.84 12.80
N LEU A 151 9.21 -1.74 13.00
CA LEU A 151 9.34 -3.15 12.70
C LEU A 151 8.79 -3.42 11.30
N PHE A 152 9.63 -3.99 10.44
CA PHE A 152 9.19 -4.48 9.14
C PHE A 152 8.79 -5.96 9.23
N VAL A 153 7.50 -6.25 9.09
CA VAL A 153 6.99 -7.62 9.04
C VAL A 153 7.07 -8.11 7.59
N LYS A 154 7.96 -9.09 7.36
CA LYS A 154 8.19 -9.67 6.04
C LYS A 154 7.91 -11.18 5.94
N GLY A 155 7.65 -11.86 7.05
CA GLY A 155 7.36 -13.29 7.13
C GLY A 155 7.33 -13.80 8.55
#